data_AF-A0AAX4I1A6-F1
#
_entry.id   AF-A0AAX4I1A6-F1
#
_cell.length_a   1.000
_cell.length_b   1.000
_cell.length_c   1.000
_cell.angle_alpha   90.00
_cell.angle_beta   90.00
_cell.angle_gamma   90.00
#
_symmetry.space_group_name_H-M   'P 1'
#
loop_
_entity.id
_entity.type
_entity.pdbx_description
1 polymer ?
#
loop_
_entity_poly.entity_id
_entity_poly.type
_entity_poly.pdbx_seq_one_letter_code
_entity_poly.pdbx_strand_id
1 'polypeptide(L)'
;MLFRTGYLTAVTATGTLALGLNMPCKTVVFAGDSVFLTALNYRQASGRAGRRGFDLLGNVVFHGIPEHRAMEIISSRLPDLRGQFPISVMLILRLFGFLHGTKDSEYAIKAVESLLMQTRLFLGGPASQMTVKHHVRFSIEYLRRQHLLSSNGVPLNFSGLVSHLYFTENAVFALHSLLMKSYLHELCKNIDREEEQRTLLLTLMTVLCHLFCHIPCTKYRNQEWLEKVVHRSPSIVLLPALPPKAAHVLKAHNEETFKIFRTYVHTFVDQHLSHTPDDELPFTKTRVGPTESEFVDTAAANISLLPPTAIRSPFSALSGFTDNFNTIHELCDTVRAGVFLDESAIPYIPVYPHETNNVPWNAYIYDFFKHGDLEALVRDNGIKRGDVWFRLKDFSLVLATIVTSLENFLGSNDVDDAGMVDVQDVGDILEEERFDDDFVQQSPGAP
;
A
#
# COMPACT_ATOMS: atom_id res chain seq x y z
N MET A 1 -13.20 -27.23 11.95
CA MET A 1 -14.02 -28.22 12.70
C MET A 1 -13.20 -29.37 13.28
N LEU A 2 -12.31 -30.02 12.50
CA LEU A 2 -11.55 -31.23 12.87
C LEU A 2 -10.69 -31.12 14.15
N PHE A 3 -10.13 -29.95 14.47
CA PHE A 3 -9.36 -29.75 15.69
C PHE A 3 -10.23 -29.74 16.96
N ARG A 4 -11.41 -29.11 16.90
CA ARG A 4 -12.32 -29.02 18.07
C ARG A 4 -12.95 -30.37 18.40
N THR A 5 -13.15 -31.21 17.39
CA THR A 5 -13.66 -32.58 17.56
C THR A 5 -12.57 -33.58 17.97
N GLY A 6 -11.32 -33.15 18.09
CA GLY A 6 -10.22 -33.96 18.63
C GLY A 6 -9.53 -34.89 17.62
N TYR A 7 -9.91 -34.86 16.34
CA TYR A 7 -9.26 -35.66 15.30
C TYR A 7 -7.85 -35.16 14.95
N LEU A 8 -7.59 -33.87 15.14
CA LEU A 8 -6.25 -33.28 15.00
C LEU A 8 -5.65 -33.08 16.39
N THR A 9 -4.56 -33.79 16.67
CA THR A 9 -3.87 -33.74 17.97
C THR A 9 -2.71 -32.73 17.99
N ALA A 10 -2.16 -32.40 16.82
CA ALA A 10 -1.12 -31.39 16.64
C ALA A 10 -1.45 -30.51 15.43
N VAL A 11 -1.23 -29.21 15.57
CA VAL A 11 -1.39 -28.22 14.50
C VAL A 11 -0.19 -27.30 14.50
N THR A 12 0.48 -27.22 13.36
CA THR A 12 1.56 -26.26 13.10
C THR A 12 1.00 -25.09 12.31
N ALA A 13 1.16 -23.87 12.82
CA ALA A 13 0.64 -22.68 12.16
C ALA A 13 1.55 -21.47 12.35
N THR A 14 1.39 -20.48 11.47
CA THR A 14 2.02 -19.16 11.58
C THR A 14 1.18 -18.23 12.48
N GLY A 15 1.68 -17.02 12.75
CA GLY A 15 1.07 -16.09 13.73
C GLY A 15 -0.40 -15.72 13.47
N THR A 16 -0.91 -15.91 12.25
CA THR A 16 -2.31 -15.61 11.90
C THR A 16 -3.32 -16.47 12.65
N LEU A 17 -2.97 -17.72 12.99
CA LEU A 17 -3.88 -18.61 13.71
C LEU A 17 -4.21 -18.09 15.12
N ALA A 18 -3.28 -17.38 15.75
CA ALA A 18 -3.47 -16.84 17.09
C ALA A 18 -4.57 -15.76 17.15
N LEU A 19 -4.81 -15.06 16.03
CA LEU A 19 -5.63 -13.85 15.98
C LEU A 19 -7.10 -14.10 15.57
N GLY A 20 -7.41 -15.19 14.87
CA GLY A 20 -8.70 -15.30 14.16
C GLY A 20 -9.59 -16.50 14.50
N LEU A 21 -9.10 -17.53 15.19
CA LEU A 21 -9.85 -18.79 15.35
C LEU A 21 -9.99 -19.20 16.82
N ASN A 22 -11.22 -19.61 17.19
CA ASN A 22 -11.49 -20.20 18.49
C ASN A 22 -10.94 -21.62 18.56
N MET A 23 -9.63 -21.73 18.76
CA MET A 23 -8.86 -22.97 18.76
C MET A 23 -8.06 -23.11 20.07
N PRO A 24 -8.72 -23.42 21.21
CA PRO A 24 -8.01 -23.61 22.48
C PRO A 24 -7.29 -24.96 22.49
N CYS A 25 -6.04 -24.97 22.92
CA CYS A 25 -5.18 -26.15 22.96
C CYS A 25 -4.62 -26.36 24.37
N LYS A 26 -4.27 -27.59 24.72
CA LYS A 26 -3.67 -27.89 26.04
C LYS A 26 -2.26 -27.28 26.17
N THR A 27 -1.52 -27.29 25.08
CA THR A 27 -0.13 -26.85 25.01
C THR A 27 0.09 -26.00 23.76
N VAL A 28 0.81 -24.89 23.91
CA VAL A 28 1.30 -24.04 22.82
C VAL A 28 2.81 -24.14 22.78
N VAL A 29 3.38 -24.32 21.58
CA VAL A 29 4.82 -24.40 21.38
C VAL A 29 5.25 -23.28 20.45
N PHE A 30 6.21 -22.46 20.90
CA PHE A 30 6.91 -21.48 20.09
C PHE A 30 8.20 -22.10 19.58
N ALA A 31 8.32 -22.30 18.26
CA ALA A 31 9.46 -22.94 17.62
C ALA A 31 10.26 -21.94 16.78
N GLY A 32 11.47 -21.60 17.25
CA GLY A 32 12.39 -20.65 16.63
C GLY A 32 12.09 -19.18 16.97
N ASP A 33 13.16 -18.37 17.02
CA ASP A 33 13.05 -16.92 17.23
C ASP A 33 12.78 -16.20 15.90
N SER A 34 12.01 -15.13 15.95
CA SER A 34 11.61 -14.34 14.80
C SER A 34 11.31 -12.91 15.19
N VAL A 35 11.58 -11.96 14.29
CA VAL A 35 11.17 -10.56 14.43
C VAL A 35 9.64 -10.42 14.58
N PHE A 36 8.87 -11.40 14.10
CA PHE A 36 7.41 -11.42 14.25
C PHE A 36 6.94 -11.95 15.61
N LEU A 37 7.82 -12.51 16.45
CA LEU A 37 7.48 -12.92 17.82
C LEU A 37 7.51 -11.72 18.76
N THR A 38 6.49 -10.88 18.66
CA THR A 38 6.28 -9.72 19.52
C THR A 38 5.56 -10.10 20.81
N ALA A 39 5.60 -9.22 21.82
CA ALA A 39 4.85 -9.41 23.07
C ALA A 39 3.34 -9.62 22.83
N LEU A 40 2.77 -8.94 21.82
CA LEU A 40 1.38 -9.10 21.42
C LEU A 40 1.12 -10.49 20.86
N ASN A 41 1.91 -10.93 19.87
CA ASN A 41 1.76 -12.24 19.23
C ASN A 41 1.97 -13.37 20.24
N TYR A 42 2.95 -13.22 21.14
CA TYR A 42 3.16 -14.15 22.24
C TYR A 42 1.92 -14.26 23.14
N ARG A 43 1.36 -13.14 23.63
CA ARG A 43 0.18 -13.18 24.50
C ARG A 43 -1.06 -13.74 23.80
N GLN A 44 -1.25 -13.42 22.52
CA GLN A 44 -2.35 -13.96 21.71
C GLN A 44 -2.22 -15.46 21.51
N ALA A 45 -1.01 -15.95 21.20
CA ALA A 45 -0.77 -17.37 20.98
C ALA A 45 -0.76 -18.17 22.29
N SER A 46 -0.01 -17.73 23.30
CA SER A 46 0.05 -18.37 24.63
C SER A 46 -1.30 -18.36 25.34
N GLY A 47 -2.14 -17.35 25.12
CA GLY A 47 -3.51 -17.29 25.62
C GLY A 47 -4.45 -18.37 25.07
N ARG A 48 -4.02 -19.13 24.05
CA ARG A 48 -4.74 -20.32 23.57
C ARG A 48 -4.40 -21.58 24.37
N ALA A 49 -3.33 -21.56 25.17
CA ALA A 49 -2.95 -22.66 26.05
C ALA A 49 -3.90 -22.76 27.23
N GLY A 50 -4.41 -23.97 27.49
CA GLY A 50 -5.36 -24.26 28.55
C GLY A 50 -6.81 -24.17 28.07
N ARG A 51 -7.48 -25.32 27.95
CA ARG A 51 -8.89 -25.38 27.57
C ARG A 51 -9.76 -25.17 28.80
N ARG A 52 -10.54 -24.08 28.81
CA ARG A 52 -11.49 -23.75 29.89
C ARG A 52 -12.43 -24.94 30.17
N GLY A 53 -12.45 -25.42 31.40
CA GLY A 53 -13.30 -26.53 31.85
C GLY A 53 -12.75 -27.94 31.57
N PHE A 54 -11.59 -28.06 30.90
CA PHE A 54 -10.99 -29.36 30.59
C PHE A 54 -9.57 -29.51 31.15
N ASP A 55 -8.76 -28.44 31.08
CA ASP A 55 -7.38 -28.47 31.58
C ASP A 55 -7.25 -27.63 32.85
N LEU A 56 -6.50 -28.14 33.85
CA LEU A 56 -6.17 -27.39 35.07
C LEU A 56 -5.17 -26.26 34.81
N LEU A 57 -4.25 -26.48 33.86
CA LEU A 57 -3.17 -25.58 33.49
C LEU A 57 -2.98 -25.60 31.97
N GLY A 58 -2.61 -24.44 31.40
CA GLY A 58 -2.14 -24.33 30.02
C GLY A 58 -0.62 -24.37 29.97
N ASN A 59 -0.07 -25.20 29.09
CA ASN A 59 1.39 -25.32 28.95
C ASN A 59 1.88 -24.42 27.80
N VAL A 60 2.96 -23.68 28.05
CA VAL A 60 3.65 -22.89 27.02
C VAL A 60 5.09 -23.35 26.97
N VAL A 61 5.54 -23.76 25.79
CA VAL A 61 6.89 -24.32 25.58
C VAL A 61 7.62 -23.46 24.56
N PHE A 62 8.87 -23.09 24.88
CA PHE A 62 9.77 -22.44 23.95
C PHE A 62 10.80 -23.45 23.45
N HIS A 63 10.98 -23.54 22.13
CA HIS A 63 11.93 -24.42 21.46
C HIS A 63 12.77 -23.61 20.47
N GLY A 64 14.09 -23.66 20.58
CA GLY A 64 14.98 -22.90 19.70
C GLY A 64 14.93 -21.38 19.90
N ILE A 65 14.49 -20.91 21.08
CA ILE A 65 14.51 -19.51 21.48
C ILE A 65 15.42 -19.36 22.70
N PRO A 66 16.40 -18.43 22.69
CA PRO A 66 17.25 -18.18 23.85
C PRO A 66 16.45 -17.79 25.09
N GLU A 67 16.92 -18.21 26.27
CA GLU A 67 16.22 -17.95 27.54
C GLU A 67 15.99 -16.46 27.80
N HIS A 68 17.00 -15.62 27.57
CA HIS A 68 16.87 -14.17 27.77
C HIS A 68 15.75 -13.57 26.90
N ARG A 69 15.61 -14.04 25.67
CA ARG A 69 14.59 -13.58 24.72
C ARG A 69 13.20 -14.06 25.14
N ALA A 70 13.08 -15.31 25.60
CA ALA A 70 11.83 -15.82 26.15
C ALA A 70 11.39 -15.00 27.38
N MET A 71 12.29 -14.73 28.32
CA MET A 71 12.00 -13.91 29.50
C MET A 71 11.63 -12.47 29.14
N GLU A 72 12.32 -11.87 28.16
CA GLU A 72 12.00 -10.55 27.62
C GLU A 72 10.57 -10.53 27.07
N ILE A 73 10.19 -11.48 26.21
CA ILE A 73 8.86 -11.52 25.58
C ILE A 73 7.76 -11.77 26.62
N ILE A 74 8.01 -12.64 27.61
CA ILE A 74 7.06 -12.94 28.70
C ILE A 74 6.82 -11.69 29.56
N SER A 75 7.89 -10.97 29.90
CA SER A 75 7.82 -9.79 30.79
C SER A 75 7.47 -8.50 30.07
N SER A 76 7.58 -8.47 28.74
CA SER A 76 7.32 -7.29 27.93
C SER A 76 5.89 -6.77 28.10
N ARG A 77 5.80 -5.44 28.16
CA ARG A 77 4.51 -4.75 28.13
C ARG A 77 3.88 -4.89 26.75
N LEU A 78 2.56 -4.96 26.71
CA LEU A 78 1.86 -4.86 25.44
C LEU A 78 2.12 -3.48 24.84
N PRO A 79 2.35 -3.39 23.52
CA PRO A 79 2.46 -2.10 22.87
C PRO A 79 1.17 -1.30 23.08
N ASP A 80 1.32 -0.01 23.36
CA ASP A 80 0.18 0.89 23.49
C ASP A 80 -0.61 0.91 22.17
N LEU A 81 -1.93 1.03 22.27
CA LEU A 81 -2.77 1.30 21.12
C LEU A 81 -2.49 2.71 20.62
N ARG A 82 -1.59 2.82 19.65
CA ARG A 82 -1.32 4.06 18.94
C ARG A 82 -2.32 4.20 17.80
N GLY A 83 -2.88 5.41 17.66
CA GLY A 83 -3.63 5.75 16.46
C GLY A 83 -2.72 5.69 15.25
N GLN A 84 -3.17 5.13 14.14
CA GLN A 84 -2.51 5.30 12.85
C GLN A 84 -3.03 6.58 12.22
N PHE A 85 -2.19 7.32 11.48
CA PHE A 85 -2.60 8.45 10.65
C PHE A 85 -3.31 7.90 9.39
N PRO A 86 -4.66 7.86 9.31
CA PRO A 86 -5.33 7.10 8.25
C PRO A 86 -5.98 8.03 7.23
N ILE A 87 -5.45 9.26 7.09
CA ILE A 87 -5.97 10.21 6.12
C ILE A 87 -5.15 10.07 4.86
N SER A 88 -5.72 9.38 3.87
CA SER A 88 -5.20 9.32 2.51
C SER A 88 -5.96 10.29 1.61
N VAL A 89 -5.35 10.69 0.51
CA VAL A 89 -6.02 11.49 -0.54
C VAL A 89 -7.30 10.80 -1.03
N MET A 90 -7.29 9.46 -1.09
CA MET A 90 -8.45 8.64 -1.44
C MET A 90 -9.62 8.83 -0.47
N LEU A 91 -9.36 8.80 0.84
CA LEU A 91 -10.38 9.03 1.85
C LEU A 91 -11.00 10.41 1.66
N ILE A 92 -10.17 11.44 1.44
CA ILE A 92 -10.66 12.81 1.21
C ILE A 92 -11.57 12.87 -0.02
N LEU A 93 -11.20 12.25 -1.13
CA LEU A 93 -12.06 12.19 -2.32
C LEU A 93 -13.41 11.53 -2.02
N ARG A 94 -13.42 10.40 -1.29
CA ARG A 94 -14.64 9.70 -0.90
C ARG A 94 -15.52 10.51 0.05
N LEU A 95 -14.92 11.29 0.96
CA LEU A 95 -15.68 12.20 1.84
C LEU A 95 -16.38 13.30 1.02
N PHE A 96 -15.71 13.88 0.02
CA PHE A 96 -16.36 14.81 -0.91
C PHE A 96 -17.44 14.15 -1.76
N GLY A 97 -17.22 12.91 -2.20
CA GLY A 97 -18.26 12.10 -2.87
C GLY A 97 -19.50 11.90 -2.01
N PHE A 98 -19.31 11.57 -0.73
CA PHE A 98 -20.39 11.39 0.23
C PHE A 98 -21.14 12.70 0.54
N LEU A 99 -20.43 13.81 0.75
CA LEU A 99 -21.04 15.12 0.95
C LEU A 99 -21.89 15.53 -0.26
N HIS A 100 -21.32 15.41 -1.46
CA HIS A 100 -22.02 15.75 -2.70
C HIS A 100 -23.24 14.86 -2.94
N GLY A 101 -23.10 13.54 -2.79
CA GLY A 101 -24.18 12.58 -2.99
C GLY A 101 -25.36 12.79 -2.03
N THR A 102 -25.08 13.27 -0.81
CA THR A 102 -26.10 13.60 0.19
C THR A 102 -26.61 15.04 0.13
N LYS A 103 -26.19 15.82 -0.89
CA LYS A 103 -26.50 17.26 -1.04
C LYS A 103 -26.18 18.07 0.21
N ASP A 104 -25.02 17.78 0.82
CA ASP A 104 -24.52 18.45 2.01
C ASP A 104 -25.49 18.37 3.20
N SER A 105 -26.10 17.20 3.40
CA SER A 105 -26.99 16.96 4.54
C SER A 105 -26.30 17.26 5.88
N GLU A 106 -27.06 17.76 6.86
CA GLU A 106 -26.51 18.09 8.19
C GLU A 106 -25.86 16.88 8.87
N TYR A 107 -26.41 15.68 8.64
CA TYR A 107 -25.81 14.43 9.11
C TYR A 107 -24.45 14.18 8.47
N ALA A 108 -24.34 14.31 7.14
CA ALA A 108 -23.10 14.07 6.43
C ALA A 108 -21.99 15.05 6.86
N ILE A 109 -22.33 16.34 6.99
CA ILE A 109 -21.39 17.36 7.47
C ILE A 109 -20.88 16.98 8.86
N LYS A 110 -21.77 16.69 9.81
CA LYS A 110 -21.41 16.29 11.18
C LYS A 110 -20.56 15.02 11.21
N ALA A 111 -20.85 14.05 10.34
CA ALA A 111 -20.10 12.80 10.25
C ALA A 111 -18.66 13.04 9.75
N VAL A 112 -18.49 13.84 8.68
CA VAL A 112 -17.18 14.19 8.14
C VAL A 112 -16.36 15.02 9.12
N GLU A 113 -16.98 16.01 9.76
CA GLU A 113 -16.32 16.83 10.79
C GLU A 113 -15.89 15.97 11.98
N SER A 114 -16.77 15.10 12.47
CA SER A 114 -16.46 14.18 13.58
C SER A 114 -15.30 13.26 13.23
N LEU A 115 -15.28 12.72 12.00
CA LEU A 115 -14.19 11.89 11.52
C LEU A 115 -12.87 12.66 11.53
N LEU A 116 -12.79 13.82 10.88
CA LEU A 116 -11.55 14.59 10.75
C LEU A 116 -11.06 15.22 12.07
N MET A 117 -11.95 15.40 13.05
CA MET A 117 -11.62 15.94 14.37
C MET A 117 -11.36 14.86 15.43
N GLN A 118 -11.45 13.58 15.07
CA GLN A 118 -11.31 12.51 16.04
C GLN A 118 -9.87 12.46 16.61
N THR A 119 -9.74 12.61 17.93
CA THR A 119 -8.44 12.71 18.62
C THR A 119 -7.54 11.50 18.46
N ARG A 120 -8.11 10.33 18.17
CA ARG A 120 -7.39 9.08 17.89
C ARG A 120 -6.69 9.07 16.52
N LEU A 121 -6.95 10.05 15.66
CA LEU A 121 -6.23 10.24 14.40
C LEU A 121 -4.95 11.06 14.57
N PHE A 122 -4.78 11.74 15.71
CA PHE A 122 -3.63 12.59 15.97
C PHE A 122 -2.59 11.84 16.82
N LEU A 123 -1.56 11.31 16.17
CA LEU A 123 -0.34 10.86 16.86
C LEU A 123 0.33 12.09 17.50
N GLY A 124 0.30 12.19 18.83
CA GLY A 124 1.00 13.26 19.56
C GLY A 124 0.11 14.35 20.19
N GLY A 125 -1.22 14.16 20.21
CA GLY A 125 -2.13 15.07 20.93
C GLY A 125 -2.61 16.26 20.09
N PRO A 126 -3.16 17.33 20.72
CA PRO A 126 -3.81 18.44 20.03
C PRO A 126 -2.92 19.20 19.03
N ALA A 127 -1.61 19.24 19.25
CA ALA A 127 -0.65 19.89 18.33
C ALA A 127 -0.64 19.25 16.93
N SER A 128 -0.87 17.93 16.85
CA SER A 128 -0.90 17.18 15.58
C SER A 128 -2.23 17.34 14.81
N GLN A 129 -3.22 18.03 15.38
CA GLN A 129 -4.45 18.40 14.67
C GLN A 129 -4.16 19.28 13.45
N MET A 130 -3.14 20.14 13.57
CA MET A 130 -2.74 21.01 12.46
C MET A 130 -2.19 20.19 11.29
N THR A 131 -1.37 19.18 11.55
CA THR A 131 -0.86 18.27 10.52
C THR A 131 -1.98 17.65 9.69
N VAL A 132 -3.06 17.19 10.34
CA VAL A 132 -4.24 16.64 9.64
C VAL A 132 -4.92 17.68 8.77
N LYS A 133 -5.23 18.87 9.31
CA LYS A 133 -5.88 19.95 8.53
C LYS A 133 -5.04 20.32 7.31
N HIS A 134 -3.74 20.38 7.52
CA HIS A 134 -2.80 20.63 6.46
C HIS A 134 -2.87 19.46 5.44
N HIS A 135 -2.85 18.19 5.85
CA HIS A 135 -2.88 17.07 4.90
C HIS A 135 -4.19 17.02 4.09
N VAL A 136 -5.32 17.35 4.73
CA VAL A 136 -6.61 17.57 4.05
C VAL A 136 -6.47 18.66 2.98
N ARG A 137 -5.82 19.78 3.30
CA ARG A 137 -5.57 20.87 2.35
C ARG A 137 -4.68 20.42 1.18
N PHE A 138 -3.60 19.69 1.44
CA PHE A 138 -2.76 19.09 0.40
C PHE A 138 -3.58 18.19 -0.51
N SER A 139 -4.39 17.30 0.08
CA SER A 139 -5.26 16.37 -0.65
C SER A 139 -6.24 17.10 -1.57
N ILE A 140 -6.90 18.16 -1.06
CA ILE A 140 -7.82 18.99 -1.85
C ILE A 140 -7.10 19.65 -3.03
N GLU A 141 -5.93 20.24 -2.80
CA GLU A 141 -5.15 20.90 -3.84
C GLU A 141 -4.70 19.91 -4.93
N TYR A 142 -4.20 18.75 -4.52
CA TYR A 142 -3.83 17.67 -5.43
C TYR A 142 -5.05 17.19 -6.25
N LEU A 143 -6.18 16.88 -5.60
CA LEU A 143 -7.39 16.41 -6.27
C LEU A 143 -7.94 17.43 -7.28
N ARG A 144 -7.84 18.73 -6.97
CA ARG A 144 -8.21 19.82 -7.88
C ARG A 144 -7.30 19.91 -9.09
N ARG A 145 -5.98 19.82 -8.91
CA ARG A 145 -5.00 19.84 -10.02
C ARG A 145 -5.11 18.62 -10.92
N GLN A 146 -5.46 17.47 -10.35
CA GLN A 146 -5.74 16.26 -11.12
C GLN A 146 -7.16 16.22 -11.72
N HIS A 147 -7.95 17.30 -11.60
CA HIS A 147 -9.33 17.38 -12.10
C HIS A 147 -10.28 16.28 -11.60
N LEU A 148 -10.03 15.79 -10.38
CA LEU A 148 -10.91 14.87 -9.66
C LEU A 148 -11.90 15.59 -8.75
N LEU A 149 -11.62 16.86 -8.43
CA LEU A 149 -12.44 17.70 -7.58
C LEU A 149 -12.56 19.12 -8.17
N SER A 150 -13.74 19.72 -8.10
CA SER A 150 -13.98 21.10 -8.55
C SER A 150 -13.51 22.13 -7.52
N SER A 151 -13.54 23.42 -7.90
CA SER A 151 -13.31 24.54 -6.96
C SER A 151 -14.32 24.54 -5.82
N ASN A 152 -15.51 23.98 -6.02
CA ASN A 152 -16.59 23.96 -5.04
C ASN A 152 -16.63 22.63 -4.26
N GLY A 153 -15.68 21.71 -4.48
CA GLY A 153 -15.66 20.42 -3.78
C GLY A 153 -16.56 19.35 -4.40
N VAL A 154 -17.01 19.54 -5.64
CA VAL A 154 -17.81 18.55 -6.36
C VAL A 154 -16.86 17.54 -7.04
N PRO A 155 -17.04 16.22 -6.86
CA PRO A 155 -16.27 15.22 -7.60
C PRO A 155 -16.47 15.35 -9.12
N LEU A 156 -15.40 15.20 -9.90
CA LEU A 156 -15.42 15.38 -11.36
C LEU A 156 -14.85 14.15 -12.09
N ASN A 157 -15.17 14.01 -13.38
CA ASN A 157 -14.55 13.06 -14.30
C ASN A 157 -14.46 11.63 -13.72
N PHE A 158 -13.25 11.08 -13.63
CA PHE A 158 -12.94 9.74 -13.14
C PHE A 158 -12.94 9.62 -11.61
N SER A 159 -13.51 10.57 -10.86
CA SER A 159 -13.60 10.49 -9.40
C SER A 159 -14.34 9.26 -8.89
N GLY A 160 -15.35 8.78 -9.62
CA GLY A 160 -16.03 7.51 -9.35
C GLY A 160 -15.05 6.33 -9.45
N LEU A 161 -14.42 6.14 -10.61
CA LEU A 161 -13.38 5.11 -10.85
C LEU A 161 -12.32 5.10 -9.73
N VAL A 162 -11.79 6.28 -9.40
CA VAL A 162 -10.77 6.41 -8.36
C VAL A 162 -11.31 5.95 -7.01
N SER A 163 -12.53 6.35 -6.66
CA SER A 163 -13.19 6.00 -5.40
C SER A 163 -13.53 4.51 -5.26
N HIS A 164 -13.91 3.83 -6.35
CA HIS A 164 -14.22 2.39 -6.34
C HIS A 164 -12.97 1.52 -6.20
N LEU A 165 -11.83 1.95 -6.76
CA LEU A 165 -10.54 1.26 -6.67
C LEU A 165 -9.77 1.59 -5.37
N TYR A 166 -10.46 1.94 -4.29
CA TYR A 166 -9.85 2.36 -3.02
C TYR A 166 -8.87 1.33 -2.42
N PHE A 167 -9.06 0.05 -2.71
CA PHE A 167 -8.22 -1.06 -2.22
C PHE A 167 -6.89 -1.19 -2.98
N THR A 168 -6.70 -0.44 -4.07
CA THR A 168 -5.46 -0.40 -4.85
C THR A 168 -4.51 0.73 -4.44
N GLU A 169 -4.82 1.41 -3.33
CA GLU A 169 -4.01 2.48 -2.73
C GLU A 169 -3.63 3.58 -3.74
N ASN A 170 -2.33 3.82 -3.94
CA ASN A 170 -1.84 4.89 -4.81
C ASN A 170 -1.92 4.53 -6.30
N ALA A 171 -1.94 3.23 -6.65
CA ALA A 171 -1.92 2.70 -8.03
C ALA A 171 -2.96 3.35 -8.95
N VAL A 172 -4.14 3.58 -8.41
CA VAL A 172 -5.27 4.18 -9.11
C VAL A 172 -5.02 5.62 -9.56
N PHE A 173 -4.22 6.39 -8.83
CA PHE A 173 -3.89 7.76 -9.23
C PHE A 173 -2.95 7.80 -10.44
N ALA A 174 -2.07 6.81 -10.60
CA ALA A 174 -1.32 6.65 -11.85
C ALA A 174 -2.21 6.23 -13.01
N LEU A 175 -3.15 5.31 -12.78
CA LEU A 175 -4.12 4.93 -13.82
C LEU A 175 -4.92 6.15 -14.28
N HIS A 176 -5.40 6.97 -13.32
CA HIS A 176 -6.05 8.24 -13.59
C HIS A 176 -5.15 9.19 -14.40
N SER A 177 -3.87 9.32 -14.04
CA SER A 177 -2.92 10.16 -14.79
C SER A 177 -2.76 9.71 -16.25
N LEU A 178 -2.69 8.39 -16.50
CA LEU A 178 -2.64 7.82 -17.85
C LEU A 178 -3.93 8.06 -18.64
N LEU A 179 -5.09 8.02 -17.99
CA LEU A 179 -6.39 8.36 -18.59
C LEU A 179 -6.46 9.86 -18.92
N MET A 180 -6.13 10.72 -17.96
CA MET A 180 -6.21 12.18 -18.08
C MET A 180 -5.28 12.73 -19.17
N LYS A 181 -4.08 12.15 -19.32
CA LYS A 181 -3.12 12.55 -20.38
C LYS A 181 -3.38 11.85 -21.72
N SER A 182 -4.56 11.24 -21.90
CA SER A 182 -4.98 10.57 -23.13
C SER A 182 -4.06 9.43 -23.61
N TYR A 183 -3.20 8.89 -22.75
CA TYR A 183 -2.27 7.83 -23.13
C TYR A 183 -3.04 6.55 -23.51
N LEU A 184 -4.03 6.16 -22.69
CA LEU A 184 -4.87 4.99 -23.00
C LEU A 184 -5.76 5.23 -24.22
N HIS A 185 -6.20 6.47 -24.44
CA HIS A 185 -6.96 6.83 -25.64
C HIS A 185 -6.10 6.68 -26.92
N GLU A 186 -4.85 7.15 -26.89
CA GLU A 186 -3.90 6.94 -27.99
C GLU A 186 -3.59 5.47 -28.21
N LEU A 187 -3.40 4.70 -27.13
CA LEU A 187 -3.07 3.27 -27.20
C LEU A 187 -4.22 2.47 -27.83
N CYS A 188 -5.46 2.80 -27.48
CA CYS A 188 -6.66 2.09 -27.95
C CYS A 188 -7.19 2.57 -29.30
N LYS A 189 -6.52 3.51 -29.99
CA LYS A 189 -7.02 4.12 -31.23
C LYS A 189 -7.26 3.13 -32.37
N ASN A 190 -6.45 2.07 -32.46
CA ASN A 190 -6.51 1.07 -33.52
C ASN A 190 -7.02 -0.28 -33.03
N ILE A 191 -7.87 -0.30 -31.99
CA ILE A 191 -8.33 -1.55 -31.36
C ILE A 191 -9.06 -2.50 -32.33
N ASP A 192 -9.66 -1.95 -33.39
CA ASP A 192 -10.42 -2.69 -34.40
C ASP A 192 -9.54 -3.44 -35.43
N ARG A 193 -8.21 -3.25 -35.40
CA ARG A 193 -7.28 -3.91 -36.32
C ARG A 193 -6.74 -5.20 -35.69
N GLU A 194 -7.20 -6.36 -36.17
CA GLU A 194 -6.79 -7.68 -35.65
C GLU A 194 -5.26 -7.88 -35.57
N GLU A 195 -4.51 -7.38 -36.55
CA GLU A 195 -3.04 -7.48 -36.59
C GLU A 195 -2.35 -6.71 -35.44
N GLU A 196 -2.94 -5.59 -35.00
CA GLU A 196 -2.39 -4.74 -33.94
C GLU A 196 -2.97 -5.07 -32.57
N GLN A 197 -4.15 -5.70 -32.51
CA GLN A 197 -4.90 -5.99 -31.30
C GLN A 197 -4.07 -6.81 -30.29
N ARG A 198 -3.36 -7.85 -30.76
CA ARG A 198 -2.52 -8.67 -29.87
C ARG A 198 -1.40 -7.86 -29.22
N THR A 199 -0.72 -7.02 -30.01
CA THR A 199 0.38 -6.18 -29.53
C THR A 199 -0.13 -5.10 -28.57
N LEU A 200 -1.32 -4.55 -28.86
CA LEU A 200 -2.01 -3.58 -28.03
C LEU A 200 -2.37 -4.18 -26.67
N LEU A 201 -2.99 -5.38 -26.64
CA LEU A 201 -3.35 -6.06 -25.39
C LEU A 201 -2.12 -6.39 -24.54
N LEU A 202 -1.03 -6.85 -25.16
CA LEU A 202 0.22 -7.08 -24.44
C LEU A 202 0.82 -5.78 -23.88
N THR A 203 0.73 -4.67 -24.62
CA THR A 203 1.20 -3.36 -24.15
C THR A 203 0.35 -2.85 -22.99
N LEU A 204 -0.98 -2.97 -23.09
CA LEU A 204 -1.92 -2.61 -22.03
C LEU A 204 -1.67 -3.45 -20.77
N MET A 205 -1.50 -4.77 -20.92
CA MET A 205 -1.18 -5.67 -19.82
C MET A 205 0.15 -5.31 -19.16
N THR A 206 1.16 -4.98 -19.96
CA THR A 206 2.45 -4.50 -19.43
C THR A 206 2.25 -3.26 -18.55
N VAL A 207 1.49 -2.27 -19.01
CA VAL A 207 1.22 -1.05 -18.23
C VAL A 207 0.46 -1.37 -16.95
N LEU A 208 -0.61 -2.17 -17.01
CA LEU A 208 -1.40 -2.53 -15.82
C LEU A 208 -0.60 -3.35 -14.81
N CYS A 209 0.27 -4.27 -15.25
CA CYS A 209 1.17 -5.03 -14.38
C CYS A 209 2.21 -4.13 -13.68
N HIS A 210 2.54 -2.97 -14.24
CA HIS A 210 3.39 -1.96 -13.57
C HIS A 210 2.61 -1.09 -12.59
N LEU A 211 1.27 -1.11 -12.59
CA LEU A 211 0.47 -0.31 -11.66
C LEU A 211 -0.07 -1.15 -10.51
N PHE A 212 -0.52 -2.37 -10.78
CA PHE A 212 -1.27 -3.19 -9.83
C PHE A 212 -0.55 -4.50 -9.49
N CYS A 213 -0.82 -5.00 -8.28
CA CYS A 213 -0.46 -6.36 -7.82
C CYS A 213 1.05 -6.70 -7.95
N HIS A 214 1.94 -5.78 -7.58
CA HIS A 214 3.38 -5.96 -7.73
C HIS A 214 3.95 -7.07 -6.83
N ILE A 215 4.90 -7.83 -7.37
CA ILE A 215 5.75 -8.73 -6.60
C ILE A 215 7.22 -8.39 -6.94
N PRO A 216 8.03 -7.91 -5.99
CA PRO A 216 9.43 -7.61 -6.25
C PRO A 216 10.21 -8.91 -6.50
N CYS A 217 10.97 -8.95 -7.60
CA CYS A 217 11.78 -10.11 -7.94
C CYS A 217 13.21 -9.94 -7.41
N THR A 218 13.45 -10.27 -6.13
CA THR A 218 14.78 -10.12 -5.50
C THR A 218 15.83 -11.10 -6.03
N LYS A 219 15.40 -12.20 -6.66
CA LYS A 219 16.27 -13.23 -7.25
C LYS A 219 16.98 -12.77 -8.53
N TYR A 220 16.63 -11.62 -9.09
CA TYR A 220 17.24 -11.07 -10.31
C TYR A 220 18.77 -10.90 -10.23
N ARG A 221 19.34 -10.77 -9.03
CA ARG A 221 20.80 -10.67 -8.84
C ARG A 221 21.54 -12.01 -8.97
N ASN A 222 20.82 -13.13 -8.97
CA ASN A 222 21.43 -14.45 -9.09
C ASN A 222 21.56 -14.83 -10.57
N GLN A 223 22.79 -14.78 -11.07
CA GLN A 223 23.11 -15.05 -12.46
C GLN A 223 22.81 -16.50 -12.88
N GLU A 224 23.02 -17.48 -12.00
CA GLU A 224 22.64 -18.87 -12.29
C GLU A 224 21.12 -19.06 -12.42
N TRP A 225 20.35 -18.33 -11.62
CA TRP A 225 18.89 -18.37 -11.68
C TRP A 225 18.37 -17.74 -12.97
N LEU A 226 18.94 -16.61 -13.39
CA LEU A 226 18.63 -15.99 -14.67
C LEU A 226 18.91 -16.94 -15.85
N GLU A 227 20.08 -17.57 -15.89
CA GLU A 227 20.48 -18.47 -16.98
C GLU A 227 19.69 -19.79 -17.02
N LYS A 228 19.33 -20.35 -15.85
CA LYS A 228 18.65 -21.65 -15.77
C LYS A 228 17.13 -21.55 -15.85
N VAL A 229 16.55 -20.50 -15.27
CA VAL A 229 15.10 -20.35 -15.15
C VAL A 229 14.60 -19.36 -16.19
N VAL A 230 15.05 -18.11 -16.16
CA VAL A 230 14.50 -17.03 -17.00
C VAL A 230 14.83 -17.22 -18.49
N HIS A 231 16.07 -17.61 -18.82
CA HIS A 231 16.47 -17.76 -20.23
C HIS A 231 16.00 -19.07 -20.88
N ARG A 232 15.58 -20.07 -20.09
CA ARG A 232 15.11 -21.37 -20.58
C ARG A 232 13.60 -21.52 -20.48
N SER A 233 12.92 -20.66 -19.73
CA SER A 233 11.46 -20.70 -19.60
C SER A 233 10.77 -20.08 -20.82
N PRO A 234 9.56 -20.56 -21.18
CA PRO A 234 8.68 -19.86 -22.11
C PRO A 234 8.12 -18.54 -21.52
N SER A 235 8.14 -18.42 -20.19
CA SER A 235 7.76 -17.26 -19.40
C SER A 235 8.87 -16.20 -19.40
N ILE A 236 8.49 -14.92 -19.36
CA ILE A 236 9.43 -13.80 -19.30
C ILE A 236 9.99 -13.64 -17.88
N VAL A 237 9.18 -13.91 -16.85
CA VAL A 237 9.51 -13.86 -15.41
C VAL A 237 9.84 -12.46 -14.88
N LEU A 238 10.61 -11.65 -15.61
CA LEU A 238 10.92 -10.26 -15.32
C LEU A 238 10.06 -9.35 -16.17
N LEU A 239 9.31 -8.46 -15.52
CA LEU A 239 8.40 -7.58 -16.23
C LEU A 239 9.19 -6.68 -17.19
N PRO A 240 8.81 -6.59 -18.49
CA PRO A 240 9.45 -5.70 -19.45
C PRO A 240 9.41 -4.24 -18.99
N ALA A 241 10.24 -3.36 -19.55
CA ALA A 241 10.17 -1.95 -19.18
C ALA A 241 8.83 -1.30 -19.60
N LEU A 242 8.36 -0.33 -18.81
CA LEU A 242 7.24 0.53 -19.18
C LEU A 242 7.46 1.18 -20.55
N PRO A 243 6.41 1.27 -21.40
CA PRO A 243 6.47 2.06 -22.62
C PRO A 243 6.94 3.50 -22.30
N PRO A 244 7.84 4.09 -23.11
CA PRO A 244 8.49 5.36 -22.78
C PRO A 244 7.48 6.50 -22.59
N LYS A 245 6.40 6.52 -23.38
CA LYS A 245 5.28 7.46 -23.23
C LYS A 245 4.59 7.31 -21.86
N ALA A 246 4.27 6.09 -21.45
CA ALA A 246 3.63 5.83 -20.15
C ALA A 246 4.58 6.23 -19.00
N ALA A 247 5.85 5.83 -19.08
CA ALA A 247 6.85 6.18 -18.06
C ALA A 247 7.01 7.70 -17.92
N HIS A 248 6.97 8.45 -19.02
CA HIS A 248 7.02 9.91 -18.99
C HIS A 248 5.80 10.52 -18.28
N VAL A 249 4.59 10.04 -18.58
CA VAL A 249 3.35 10.50 -17.93
C VAL A 249 3.41 10.25 -16.41
N LEU A 250 3.83 9.06 -15.98
CA LEU A 250 3.92 8.72 -14.57
C LEU A 250 5.00 9.53 -13.83
N LYS A 251 6.17 9.72 -14.45
CA LYS A 251 7.23 10.57 -13.87
C LYS A 251 6.80 12.02 -13.73
N ALA A 252 6.13 12.57 -14.75
CA ALA A 252 5.61 13.93 -14.71
C ALA A 252 4.55 14.09 -13.59
N HIS A 253 3.70 13.09 -13.40
CA HIS A 253 2.73 13.05 -12.32
C HIS A 253 3.41 13.03 -10.94
N ASN A 254 4.39 12.14 -10.74
CA ASN A 254 5.17 12.08 -9.51
C ASN A 254 5.88 13.41 -9.19
N GLU A 255 6.46 14.05 -10.22
CA GLU A 255 7.13 15.34 -10.07
C GLU A 255 6.15 16.46 -9.68
N GLU A 256 4.94 16.46 -10.26
CA GLU A 256 3.88 17.39 -9.89
C GLU A 256 3.42 17.17 -8.44
N THR A 257 3.13 15.93 -8.04
CA THR A 257 2.77 15.56 -6.67
C THR A 257 3.85 16.01 -5.68
N PHE A 258 5.11 15.73 -6.01
CA PHE A 258 6.26 16.12 -5.20
C PHE A 258 6.37 17.64 -5.05
N LYS A 259 6.19 18.43 -6.12
CA LYS A 259 6.21 19.89 -6.05
C LYS A 259 5.11 20.44 -5.15
N ILE A 260 3.88 19.91 -5.26
CA ILE A 260 2.75 20.32 -4.41
C ILE A 260 3.07 20.01 -2.95
N PHE A 261 3.53 18.80 -2.67
CA PHE A 261 3.81 18.35 -1.32
C PHE A 261 4.97 19.14 -0.68
N ARG A 262 6.08 19.32 -1.41
CA ARG A 262 7.23 20.14 -0.97
C ARG A 262 6.83 21.57 -0.63
N THR A 263 6.07 22.22 -1.50
CA THR A 263 5.58 23.60 -1.28
C THR A 263 4.75 23.69 -0.01
N TYR A 264 3.93 22.68 0.23
CA TYR A 264 3.09 22.60 1.40
C TYR A 264 3.90 22.35 2.69
N VAL A 265 4.91 21.46 2.67
CA VAL A 265 5.81 21.24 3.81
C VAL A 265 6.56 22.52 4.14
N HIS A 266 7.10 23.21 3.13
CA HIS A 266 7.75 24.51 3.30
C HIS A 266 6.82 25.51 4.00
N THR A 267 5.58 25.64 3.52
CA THR A 267 4.59 26.56 4.10
C THR A 267 4.23 26.19 5.55
N PHE A 268 4.12 24.89 5.85
CA PHE A 268 3.83 24.42 7.21
C PHE A 268 4.96 24.80 8.17
N VAL A 269 6.21 24.55 7.77
CA VAL A 269 7.41 24.86 8.55
C VAL A 269 7.50 26.36 8.82
N ASP A 270 7.31 27.20 7.79
CA ASP A 270 7.38 28.67 7.93
C ASP A 270 6.34 29.21 8.93
N GLN A 271 5.12 28.66 8.89
CA GLN A 271 4.00 29.15 9.70
C GLN A 271 4.02 28.65 11.14
N HIS A 272 4.46 27.41 11.38
CA HIS A 272 4.28 26.74 12.68
C HIS A 272 5.59 26.40 13.39
N LEU A 273 6.71 26.29 12.67
CA LEU A 273 7.99 25.82 13.20
C LEU A 273 9.14 26.82 13.00
N SER A 274 8.85 28.04 12.56
CA SER A 274 9.85 29.12 12.39
C SER A 274 10.53 29.52 13.71
N HIS A 275 9.85 29.34 14.85
CA HIS A 275 10.36 29.68 16.17
C HIS A 275 10.81 28.48 17.02
N THR A 276 10.68 27.26 16.48
CA THR A 276 11.07 26.03 17.19
C THR A 276 12.35 25.52 16.54
N PRO A 277 13.52 25.53 17.20
CA PRO A 277 14.72 24.92 16.62
C PRO A 277 14.61 23.38 16.64
N ASP A 278 15.19 22.72 15.63
CA ASP A 278 15.39 21.26 15.62
C ASP A 278 16.81 20.94 16.13
N ASP A 279 17.03 21.18 17.42
CA ASP A 279 18.33 21.07 18.10
C ASP A 279 18.33 20.00 19.19
N GLU A 280 17.32 19.13 19.28
CA GLU A 280 17.23 18.06 20.28
C GLU A 280 17.38 16.67 19.66
N LEU A 281 18.17 15.80 20.31
CA LEU A 281 18.28 14.40 19.88
C LEU A 281 16.97 13.62 20.14
N PRO A 282 16.51 12.79 19.18
CA PRO A 282 15.18 12.16 19.24
C PRO A 282 14.91 11.35 20.51
N PHE A 283 15.91 10.58 20.97
CA PHE A 283 15.78 9.62 22.08
C PHE A 283 16.23 10.18 23.43
N THR A 284 17.35 10.90 23.46
CA THR A 284 17.93 11.41 24.72
C THR A 284 17.40 12.79 25.10
N LYS A 285 16.73 13.49 24.18
CA LYS A 285 16.30 14.89 24.34
C LYS A 285 17.43 15.83 24.73
N THR A 286 18.65 15.47 24.37
CA THR A 286 19.83 16.29 24.62
C THR A 286 19.89 17.38 23.56
N ARG A 287 20.03 18.64 23.99
CA ARG A 287 20.18 19.78 23.11
C ARG A 287 21.59 19.81 22.52
N VAL A 288 21.69 19.95 21.21
CA VAL A 288 22.90 19.98 20.40
C VAL A 288 22.91 21.28 19.62
N GLY A 289 23.83 22.17 19.97
CA GLY A 289 23.98 23.45 19.31
C GLY A 289 25.28 24.12 19.74
N PRO A 290 25.64 25.25 19.11
CA PRO A 290 26.80 26.02 19.52
C PRO A 290 26.65 26.38 21.01
N THR A 291 27.61 25.94 21.82
CA THR A 291 27.74 26.43 23.19
C THR A 291 28.20 27.88 23.07
N GLU A 292 27.60 28.80 23.82
CA GLU A 292 27.97 30.22 23.84
C GLU A 292 29.46 30.37 24.21
N SER A 293 30.34 30.31 23.21
CA SER A 293 31.75 30.65 23.35
C SER A 293 32.18 31.35 22.07
N GLU A 294 32.58 32.61 22.22
CA GLU A 294 33.02 33.58 21.20
C GLU A 294 34.32 33.21 20.46
N PHE A 295 34.65 31.92 20.36
CA PHE A 295 35.82 31.47 19.63
C PHE A 295 35.39 30.90 18.28
N VAL A 296 35.40 31.78 17.27
CA VAL A 296 35.39 31.36 15.87
C VAL A 296 36.69 30.59 15.66
N ASP A 297 36.61 29.26 15.68
CA ASP A 297 37.73 28.40 15.32
C ASP A 297 38.21 28.80 13.93
N THR A 298 39.38 29.40 13.85
CA THR A 298 39.99 29.87 12.58
C THR A 298 40.24 28.71 11.60
N ALA A 299 40.18 27.46 12.08
CA ALA A 299 40.17 26.25 11.26
C ALA A 299 38.85 26.04 10.48
N ALA A 300 37.71 26.58 10.95
CA ALA A 300 36.41 26.47 10.28
C ALA A 300 36.24 27.49 9.13
N ALA A 301 37.10 28.51 9.04
CA ALA A 301 37.04 29.55 8.01
C ALA A 301 37.26 29.04 6.58
N ASN A 302 37.89 27.86 6.43
CA ASN A 302 38.12 27.19 5.14
C ASN A 302 37.07 26.13 4.79
N ILE A 303 36.04 25.94 5.63
CA ILE A 303 34.96 24.99 5.35
C ILE A 303 33.85 25.75 4.61
N SER A 304 33.52 25.30 3.40
CA SER A 304 32.38 25.81 2.64
C SER A 304 31.09 25.58 3.44
N LEU A 305 30.53 26.63 4.02
CA LEU A 305 29.27 26.57 4.75
C LEU A 305 28.12 26.32 3.76
N LEU A 306 27.36 25.26 4.00
CA LEU A 306 26.11 25.02 3.29
C LEU A 306 25.04 26.00 3.79
N PRO A 307 24.05 26.36 2.95
CA PRO A 307 22.96 27.22 3.36
C PRO A 307 22.18 26.59 4.53
N PRO A 308 21.62 27.41 5.44
CA PRO A 308 20.81 26.91 6.54
C PRO A 308 19.59 26.14 6.00
N THR A 309 19.33 24.97 6.57
CA THR A 309 18.16 24.15 6.23
C THR A 309 16.97 24.56 7.09
N ALA A 310 15.86 24.88 6.44
CA ALA A 310 14.59 25.19 7.09
C ALA A 310 13.69 23.95 7.18
N ILE A 311 13.66 23.11 6.14
CA ILE A 311 12.78 21.93 6.03
C ILE A 311 13.49 20.65 6.47
N ARG A 312 14.73 20.45 6.01
CA ARG A 312 15.54 19.28 6.33
C ARG A 312 16.04 19.39 7.77
N SER A 313 16.08 18.26 8.47
CA SER A 313 16.63 18.23 9.83
C SER A 313 18.09 18.67 9.82
N PRO A 314 18.52 19.55 10.73
CA PRO A 314 19.92 19.94 10.87
C PRO A 314 20.85 18.74 11.05
N PHE A 315 20.39 17.67 11.71
CA PHE A 315 21.15 16.43 11.89
C PHE A 315 21.42 15.71 10.56
N SER A 316 20.42 15.67 9.67
CA SER A 316 20.58 15.13 8.32
C SER A 316 21.46 16.05 7.45
N ALA A 317 21.35 17.36 7.63
CA ALA A 317 22.14 18.35 6.89
C ALA A 317 23.65 18.22 7.15
N LEU A 318 24.07 17.72 8.32
CA LEU A 318 25.48 17.42 8.63
C LEU A 318 26.12 16.41 7.66
N SER A 319 25.32 15.59 6.95
CA SER A 319 25.81 14.67 5.93
C SER A 319 26.02 15.32 4.55
N GLY A 320 25.91 16.66 4.46
CA GLY A 320 26.08 17.42 3.22
C GLY A 320 24.79 17.68 2.44
N PHE A 321 23.64 17.41 3.06
CA PHE A 321 22.33 17.53 2.45
C PHE A 321 21.75 18.95 2.66
N THR A 322 21.10 19.52 1.63
CA THR A 322 20.47 20.86 1.68
C THR A 322 18.94 20.75 1.62
N ASP A 323 18.18 21.85 1.58
CA ASP A 323 16.71 21.80 1.40
C ASP A 323 16.27 21.43 -0.04
N ASN A 324 17.19 20.88 -0.83
CA ASN A 324 16.90 20.26 -2.12
C ASN A 324 16.70 18.76 -1.93
N PHE A 325 15.51 18.31 -2.31
CA PHE A 325 15.08 16.91 -2.25
C PHE A 325 14.83 16.43 -3.68
N ASN A 326 15.19 15.19 -3.98
CA ASN A 326 14.99 14.59 -5.30
C ASN A 326 13.75 13.71 -5.36
N THR A 327 13.37 13.09 -4.24
CA THR A 327 12.23 12.18 -4.14
C THR A 327 11.35 12.50 -2.93
N ILE A 328 10.11 12.01 -2.96
CA ILE A 328 9.19 12.09 -1.83
C ILE A 328 9.73 11.28 -0.64
N HIS A 329 10.28 10.10 -0.91
CA HIS A 329 10.94 9.26 0.09
C HIS A 329 12.04 10.02 0.84
N GLU A 330 12.95 10.69 0.11
CA GLU A 330 14.02 11.49 0.69
C GLU A 330 13.48 12.62 1.57
N LEU A 331 12.38 13.26 1.14
CA LEU A 331 11.71 14.30 1.93
C LEU A 331 11.11 13.74 3.22
N CYS A 332 10.39 12.62 3.16
CA CYS A 332 9.79 11.97 4.34
C CYS A 332 10.85 11.52 5.35
N ASP A 333 11.97 10.98 4.90
CA ASP A 333 13.03 10.44 5.78
C ASP A 333 13.90 11.51 6.43
N THR A 334 14.14 12.63 5.73
CA THR A 334 15.10 13.65 6.17
C THR A 334 14.48 14.94 6.69
N VAL A 335 13.14 15.01 6.77
CA VAL A 335 12.43 16.17 7.30
C VAL A 335 12.78 16.41 8.78
N ARG A 336 12.79 17.69 9.17
CA ARG A 336 13.00 18.13 10.55
C ARG A 336 11.95 17.61 11.54
N ALA A 337 12.33 17.57 12.81
CA ALA A 337 11.38 17.28 13.89
C ALA A 337 10.21 18.29 13.92
N GLY A 338 9.03 17.79 14.30
CA GLY A 338 7.78 18.58 14.35
C GLY A 338 6.96 18.54 13.06
N VAL A 339 7.50 18.00 11.98
CA VAL A 339 6.73 17.69 10.76
C VAL A 339 6.46 16.19 10.72
N PHE A 340 5.19 15.82 10.63
CA PHE A 340 4.80 14.43 10.44
C PHE A 340 4.36 14.22 8.99
N LEU A 341 5.11 13.39 8.27
CA LEU A 341 4.84 13.01 6.90
C LEU A 341 4.69 11.49 6.85
N ASP A 342 3.68 11.01 6.12
CA ASP A 342 3.50 9.60 5.83
C ASP A 342 3.53 9.42 4.31
N GLU A 343 4.54 8.70 3.82
CA GLU A 343 4.73 8.44 2.39
C GLU A 343 3.53 7.67 1.80
N SER A 344 2.91 6.78 2.58
CA SER A 344 1.77 5.97 2.13
C SER A 344 0.51 6.80 1.87
N ALA A 345 0.39 7.97 2.50
CA ALA A 345 -0.73 8.89 2.32
C ALA A 345 -0.60 9.77 1.06
N ILE A 346 0.55 9.73 0.38
CA ILE A 346 0.85 10.57 -0.78
C ILE A 346 0.65 9.76 -2.06
N PRO A 347 -0.10 10.26 -3.05
CA PRO A 347 -0.39 9.55 -4.30
C PRO A 347 0.85 9.54 -5.21
N TYR A 348 1.77 8.63 -4.88
CA TYR A 348 3.05 8.44 -5.55
C TYR A 348 3.27 6.95 -5.82
N ILE A 349 3.79 6.64 -7.00
CA ILE A 349 4.14 5.27 -7.40
C ILE A 349 5.56 5.25 -7.96
N PRO A 350 6.44 4.37 -7.43
CA PRO A 350 7.79 4.27 -7.94
C PRO A 350 7.81 3.72 -9.37
N VAL A 351 8.47 4.43 -10.28
CA VAL A 351 8.66 4.02 -11.67
C VAL A 351 10.00 3.29 -11.83
N TYR A 352 9.94 2.01 -12.23
CA TYR A 352 11.12 1.23 -12.60
C TYR A 352 11.87 1.89 -13.78
N PRO A 353 13.22 1.93 -13.80
CA PRO A 353 14.16 1.31 -12.85
C PRO A 353 14.67 2.21 -11.72
N HIS A 354 14.65 3.54 -11.90
CA HIS A 354 15.37 4.48 -11.03
C HIS A 354 14.79 4.56 -9.61
N GLU A 355 13.47 4.45 -9.46
CA GLU A 355 12.79 4.62 -8.16
C GLU A 355 12.58 3.28 -7.42
N THR A 356 13.05 2.17 -7.99
CA THR A 356 12.91 0.80 -7.42
C THR A 356 14.25 0.20 -7.00
N ASN A 357 15.32 1.00 -6.91
CA ASN A 357 16.69 0.53 -6.67
C ASN A 357 17.13 -0.58 -7.66
N ASN A 358 16.68 -0.47 -8.91
CA ASN A 358 16.88 -1.47 -9.96
C ASN A 358 16.32 -2.87 -9.64
N VAL A 359 15.32 -2.98 -8.76
CA VAL A 359 14.63 -4.25 -8.50
C VAL A 359 13.47 -4.39 -9.48
N PRO A 360 13.50 -5.34 -10.41
CA PRO A 360 12.41 -5.55 -11.37
C PRO A 360 11.19 -6.19 -10.71
N TRP A 361 10.03 -5.94 -11.30
CA TRP A 361 8.79 -6.62 -10.94
C TRP A 361 8.73 -8.02 -11.57
N ASN A 362 8.06 -8.93 -10.89
CA ASN A 362 7.74 -10.25 -11.39
C ASN A 362 6.64 -10.17 -12.46
N ALA A 363 6.80 -10.87 -13.58
CA ALA A 363 5.90 -10.83 -14.73
C ALA A 363 4.72 -11.81 -14.64
N TYR A 364 4.41 -12.40 -13.48
CA TYR A 364 3.44 -13.50 -13.37
C TYR A 364 2.08 -13.25 -14.03
N ILE A 365 1.51 -12.04 -13.92
CA ILE A 365 0.23 -11.70 -14.56
C ILE A 365 0.39 -11.69 -16.08
N TYR A 366 1.46 -11.05 -16.56
CA TYR A 366 1.78 -10.98 -17.98
C TYR A 366 2.04 -12.36 -18.58
N ASP A 367 2.78 -13.21 -17.86
CA ASP A 367 3.08 -14.58 -18.24
C ASP A 367 1.79 -15.41 -18.28
N PHE A 368 0.95 -15.33 -17.23
CA PHE A 368 -0.35 -15.99 -17.22
C PHE A 368 -1.23 -15.56 -18.38
N PHE A 369 -1.28 -14.26 -18.70
CA PHE A 369 -2.04 -13.74 -19.83
C PHE A 369 -1.52 -14.28 -21.18
N LYS A 370 -0.21 -14.52 -21.31
CA LYS A 370 0.41 -14.98 -22.56
C LYS A 370 0.19 -16.48 -22.83
N HIS A 371 0.26 -17.32 -21.80
CA HIS A 371 0.28 -18.78 -21.98
C HIS A 371 -0.69 -19.57 -21.10
N GLY A 372 -1.30 -18.97 -20.07
CA GLY A 372 -2.32 -19.61 -19.23
C GLY A 372 -1.83 -20.81 -18.40
N ASP A 373 -0.51 -20.93 -18.19
CA ASP A 373 0.10 -22.12 -17.57
C ASP A 373 0.39 -21.90 -16.09
N LEU A 374 -0.34 -22.62 -15.23
CA LEU A 374 -0.19 -22.60 -13.78
C LEU A 374 1.16 -23.16 -13.31
N GLU A 375 1.64 -24.24 -13.93
CA GLU A 375 2.90 -24.89 -13.53
C GLU A 375 4.10 -23.99 -13.85
N ALA A 376 4.04 -23.23 -14.94
CA ALA A 376 5.03 -22.21 -15.26
C ALA A 376 5.05 -21.08 -14.22
N LEU A 377 3.90 -20.65 -13.69
CA LEU A 377 3.87 -19.63 -12.63
C LEU A 377 4.53 -20.11 -11.32
N VAL A 378 4.33 -21.38 -10.97
CA VAL A 378 4.92 -21.96 -9.76
C VAL A 378 6.42 -22.19 -9.93
N ARG A 379 6.81 -22.77 -11.07
CA ARG A 379 8.21 -23.13 -11.36
C ARG A 379 9.08 -21.92 -11.68
N ASP A 380 8.62 -21.07 -12.60
CA ASP A 380 9.44 -20.02 -13.22
C ASP A 380 9.28 -18.68 -12.48
N ASN A 381 8.04 -18.30 -12.19
CA ASN A 381 7.73 -17.07 -11.43
C ASN A 381 7.87 -17.24 -9.90
N GLY A 382 8.03 -18.47 -9.40
CA GLY A 382 8.32 -18.75 -7.99
C GLY A 382 7.17 -18.46 -7.03
N ILE A 383 5.93 -18.44 -7.53
CA ILE A 383 4.72 -18.24 -6.71
C ILE A 383 4.33 -19.57 -6.07
N LYS A 384 3.95 -19.57 -4.78
CA LYS A 384 3.46 -20.79 -4.13
C LYS A 384 2.17 -21.22 -4.79
N ARG A 385 2.03 -22.52 -5.09
CA ARG A 385 0.84 -23.08 -5.77
C ARG A 385 -0.49 -22.66 -5.14
N GLY A 386 -0.58 -22.64 -3.81
CA GLY A 386 -1.79 -22.22 -3.09
C GLY A 386 -2.09 -20.72 -3.17
N ASP A 387 -1.10 -19.89 -3.49
CA ASP A 387 -1.26 -18.42 -3.55
C ASP A 387 -1.62 -17.95 -4.97
N VAL A 388 -1.34 -18.74 -6.01
CA VAL A 388 -1.52 -18.32 -7.42
C VAL A 388 -2.95 -17.86 -7.69
N TRP A 389 -3.95 -18.64 -7.25
CA TRP A 389 -5.35 -18.30 -7.47
C TRP A 389 -5.73 -16.95 -6.83
N PHE A 390 -5.35 -16.73 -5.57
CA PHE A 390 -5.64 -15.46 -4.87
C PHE A 390 -5.01 -14.28 -5.59
N ARG A 391 -3.76 -14.41 -6.05
CA ARG A 391 -3.05 -13.35 -6.78
C ARG A 391 -3.68 -13.01 -8.12
N LEU A 392 -4.20 -14.01 -8.83
CA LEU A 392 -4.90 -13.79 -10.10
C LEU A 392 -6.32 -13.25 -9.86
N LYS A 393 -7.02 -13.72 -8.82
CA LYS A 393 -8.32 -13.19 -8.40
C LYS A 393 -8.22 -11.71 -8.02
N ASP A 394 -7.20 -11.31 -7.26
CA ASP A 394 -6.96 -9.92 -6.90
C ASP A 394 -6.86 -9.01 -8.14
N PHE A 395 -6.07 -9.44 -9.14
CA PHE A 395 -5.94 -8.68 -10.39
C PHE A 395 -7.22 -8.69 -11.24
N SER A 396 -7.93 -9.81 -11.27
CA SER A 396 -9.23 -9.91 -11.93
C SER A 396 -10.26 -8.96 -11.33
N LEU A 397 -10.26 -8.82 -9.99
CA LEU A 397 -11.13 -7.88 -9.28
C LEU A 397 -10.81 -6.43 -9.65
N VAL A 398 -9.53 -6.09 -9.77
CA VAL A 398 -9.09 -4.76 -10.24
C VAL A 398 -9.62 -4.49 -11.65
N LEU A 399 -9.45 -5.45 -12.58
CA LEU A 399 -9.94 -5.30 -13.95
C LEU A 399 -11.46 -5.15 -14.00
N ALA A 400 -12.21 -6.01 -13.30
CA ALA A 400 -13.66 -5.93 -13.23
C ALA A 400 -14.12 -4.56 -12.71
N THR A 401 -13.49 -4.08 -11.63
CA THR A 401 -13.81 -2.75 -11.06
C THR A 401 -13.52 -1.62 -12.06
N ILE A 402 -12.41 -1.68 -12.81
CA ILE A 402 -12.08 -0.70 -13.86
C ILE A 402 -13.14 -0.73 -14.96
N VAL A 403 -13.47 -1.92 -15.48
CA VAL A 403 -14.45 -2.09 -16.56
C VAL A 403 -15.80 -1.52 -16.15
N THR A 404 -16.35 -1.97 -15.03
CA THR A 404 -17.69 -1.54 -14.61
C THR A 404 -17.72 -0.04 -14.25
N SER A 405 -16.63 0.51 -13.69
CA SER A 405 -16.53 1.96 -13.46
C SER A 405 -16.53 2.77 -14.76
N LEU A 406 -15.87 2.26 -15.81
CA LEU A 406 -15.85 2.92 -17.12
C LEU A 406 -17.19 2.76 -17.86
N GLU A 407 -17.86 1.62 -17.74
CA GLU A 407 -19.22 1.39 -18.27
C GLU A 407 -20.22 2.35 -17.64
N ASN A 408 -20.21 2.47 -16.31
CA ASN A 408 -21.02 3.44 -15.58
C ASN A 408 -20.75 4.88 -16.02
N PHE A 409 -19.48 5.22 -16.31
CA PHE A 409 -19.11 6.54 -16.81
C PHE A 409 -19.62 6.80 -18.24
N LEU A 410 -19.70 5.77 -19.09
CA LEU A 410 -20.16 5.87 -20.48
C LEU A 410 -21.68 5.87 -20.64
N GLY A 411 -22.44 5.64 -19.56
CA GLY A 411 -23.90 5.78 -19.55
C GLY A 411 -24.67 4.59 -20.13
N SER A 412 -24.10 3.38 -20.12
CA SER A 412 -24.88 2.15 -20.28
C SER A 412 -25.74 1.97 -19.02
N ASN A 413 -26.99 2.43 -19.06
CA ASN A 413 -27.98 2.22 -18.01
C ASN A 413 -28.10 0.74 -17.63
N ASP A 414 -28.29 0.51 -16.32
CA ASP A 414 -28.68 -0.75 -15.62
C ASP A 414 -27.62 -1.40 -14.73
N VAL A 415 -26.74 -0.63 -14.07
CA VAL A 415 -26.14 -1.08 -12.81
C VAL A 415 -26.29 0.02 -11.77
N ASP A 416 -27.28 -0.13 -10.88
CA ASP A 416 -27.41 0.69 -9.68
C ASP A 416 -26.07 0.73 -8.94
N ASP A 417 -25.72 1.87 -8.34
CA ASP A 417 -24.56 2.04 -7.43
C ASP A 417 -24.57 0.99 -6.28
N ALA A 418 -25.71 0.35 -6.03
CA ALA A 418 -25.89 -0.78 -5.12
C ALA A 418 -25.31 -2.12 -5.63
N GLY A 419 -25.28 -2.36 -6.95
CA GLY A 419 -24.72 -3.57 -7.56
C GLY A 419 -23.18 -3.65 -7.50
N MET A 420 -22.52 -2.56 -7.10
CA MET A 420 -21.07 -2.51 -6.93
C MET A 420 -20.58 -3.05 -5.58
N VAL A 421 -21.46 -3.18 -4.60
CA VAL A 421 -21.16 -3.91 -3.35
C VAL A 421 -21.00 -5.41 -3.65
N ASP A 422 -21.67 -5.92 -4.69
CA ASP A 422 -21.66 -7.32 -5.12
C ASP A 422 -20.46 -7.71 -6.01
N VAL A 423 -19.55 -6.80 -6.39
CA VAL A 423 -18.37 -7.19 -7.22
C VAL A 423 -17.41 -8.10 -6.45
N GLN A 424 -17.47 -8.10 -5.11
CA GLN A 424 -16.80 -9.12 -4.29
C GLN A 424 -17.46 -10.51 -4.40
N ASP A 425 -18.77 -10.56 -4.67
CA ASP A 425 -19.59 -11.77 -4.79
C ASP A 425 -19.73 -12.28 -6.25
N VAL A 426 -19.42 -11.47 -7.27
CA VAL A 426 -19.40 -11.93 -8.68
C VAL A 426 -18.44 -13.11 -8.90
N GLY A 427 -17.36 -13.19 -8.11
CA GLY A 427 -16.45 -14.33 -8.13
C GLY A 427 -17.07 -15.63 -7.60
N ASP A 428 -18.06 -15.52 -6.72
CA ASP A 428 -18.77 -16.67 -6.12
C ASP A 428 -20.00 -17.06 -6.98
N ILE A 429 -20.62 -16.09 -7.69
CA ILE A 429 -21.71 -16.33 -8.67
C ILE A 429 -21.20 -17.10 -9.90
N LEU A 430 -19.98 -16.81 -10.38
CA LEU A 430 -19.35 -17.56 -11.48
C LEU A 430 -18.97 -19.00 -11.09
N GLU A 431 -18.86 -19.31 -9.79
CA GLU A 431 -18.73 -20.68 -9.31
C GLU A 431 -20.08 -21.40 -9.34
N GLU A 432 -21.18 -20.77 -8.90
CA GLU A 432 -22.52 -21.38 -8.94
C GLU A 432 -22.96 -21.76 -10.36
N GLU A 433 -22.75 -20.90 -11.36
CA GLU A 433 -23.12 -21.21 -12.75
C GLU A 433 -22.29 -22.35 -13.36
N ARG A 434 -21.02 -22.53 -12.96
CA ARG A 434 -20.19 -23.66 -13.42
C ARG A 434 -20.50 -24.97 -12.72
N PHE A 435 -20.87 -24.92 -11.44
CA PHE A 435 -21.28 -26.12 -10.71
C PHE A 435 -22.62 -26.66 -11.21
N ASP A 436 -23.54 -25.80 -11.63
CA ASP A 436 -24.82 -26.23 -12.21
C ASP A 436 -24.67 -26.87 -13.60
N ASP A 437 -23.79 -26.35 -14.47
CA ASP A 437 -23.55 -26.94 -15.79
C ASP A 437 -22.90 -28.34 -15.71
N ASP A 438 -21.99 -28.55 -14.76
CA ASP A 438 -21.35 -29.87 -14.53
C ASP A 438 -22.32 -30.89 -13.90
N PHE A 439 -23.35 -30.46 -13.16
CA PHE A 439 -24.38 -31.34 -12.63
C PHE A 439 -25.44 -31.74 -13.67
N VAL A 440 -25.76 -30.87 -14.62
CA VAL A 440 -26.73 -31.16 -15.69
C VAL A 440 -26.16 -32.15 -16.71
N GLN A 441 -24.83 -32.17 -16.94
CA GLN A 441 -24.20 -33.11 -17.88
C GLN A 441 -23.92 -34.52 -17.31
N GLN A 442 -24.12 -34.76 -16.01
CA GLN A 442 -23.87 -36.06 -15.36
C GLN A 442 -25.12 -36.78 -14.84
N SER A 443 -26.26 -36.62 -15.49
CA SER A 443 -27.43 -37.48 -15.24
C SER A 443 -27.57 -38.55 -16.33
N PRO A 444 -27.05 -39.78 -16.13
CA PRO A 444 -27.38 -40.89 -17.02
C PRO A 444 -28.83 -41.33 -16.76
N GLY A 445 -29.65 -41.26 -17.81
CA GLY A 445 -30.99 -41.83 -17.81
C GLY A 445 -30.95 -43.31 -17.42
N ALA A 446 -31.67 -43.66 -16.37
CA ALA A 446 -31.96 -45.05 -16.04
C ALA A 446 -33.27 -45.47 -16.72
N PRO A 447 -33.36 -46.69 -17.29
CA PRO A 447 -34.60 -47.28 -17.75
C PRO A 447 -35.56 -47.64 -16.60
#